data_AF-A0A1E5L3N0-F1
#
_entry.id   AF-A0A1E5L3N0-F1
#
_cell.length_a   1.000
_cell.length_b   1.000
_cell.length_c   1.000
_cell.angle_alpha   90.00
_cell.angle_beta   90.00
_cell.angle_gamma   90.00
#
_symmetry.space_group_name_H-M   'P 1'
#
loop_
_entity.id
_entity.type
_entity.pdbx_description
1 polymer ?
#
loop_
_entity_poly.entity_id
_entity_poly.type
_entity_poly.pdbx_seq_one_letter_code
_entity_poly.pdbx_strand_id
1 'polypeptide(L)'
;MTLAKKIENILKDELKPEDVKTIVDMAEFLKYKSSLAKWDKINESEPEYITEDEKNEIDKKKASGDYVSQKQLLKELGISEDEIHR
;
A
#
# COMPACT_ATOMS: atom_id res chain seq x y z
N MET A 1 23.19 -0.07 14.39
CA MET A 1 22.87 0.08 12.94
C MET A 1 21.51 0.78 12.84
N THR A 2 21.38 1.89 12.09
CA THR A 2 20.14 2.70 12.01
C THR A 2 19.15 2.11 10.99
N LEU A 3 17.87 2.53 11.06
CA LEU A 3 16.84 2.11 10.08
C LEU A 3 17.24 2.52 8.66
N ALA A 4 17.69 3.77 8.48
CA ALA A 4 18.25 4.28 7.22
C ALA A 4 19.35 3.36 6.66
N LYS A 5 20.37 3.01 7.46
CA LYS A 5 21.46 2.13 7.03
C LYS A 5 21.01 0.70 6.69
N LYS A 6 19.92 0.22 7.29
CA LYS A 6 19.35 -1.09 6.93
C LYS A 6 18.66 -1.02 5.56
N ILE A 7 17.84 0.01 5.35
CA ILE A 7 17.12 0.25 4.08
C ILE A 7 18.11 0.46 2.94
N GLU A 8 19.12 1.31 3.12
CA GLU A 8 20.19 1.52 2.15
C GLU A 8 20.89 0.22 1.76
N ASN A 9 21.27 -0.61 2.74
CA ASN A 9 21.98 -1.85 2.45
C ASN A 9 21.14 -2.88 1.69
N ILE A 10 19.82 -2.87 1.87
CA ILE A 10 18.90 -3.80 1.21
C ILE A 10 18.56 -3.31 -0.20
N LEU A 11 18.32 -2.00 -0.37
CA LEU A 11 17.74 -1.46 -1.60
C LEU A 11 18.75 -0.79 -2.55
N LYS A 12 20.00 -0.57 -2.13
CA LYS A 12 21.04 0.10 -2.94
C LYS A 12 21.29 -0.53 -4.31
N ASP A 13 21.03 -1.83 -4.46
CA ASP A 13 21.30 -2.58 -5.69
C ASP A 13 20.02 -2.68 -6.57
N GLU A 14 18.85 -2.35 -6.02
CA GLU A 14 17.54 -2.44 -6.69
C GLU A 14 16.99 -1.07 -7.12
N LEU A 15 17.40 0.00 -6.44
CA LEU A 15 16.83 1.34 -6.61
C LEU A 15 17.92 2.40 -6.76
N LYS A 16 17.56 3.53 -7.40
CA LYS A 16 18.45 4.68 -7.47
C LYS A 16 18.64 5.30 -6.08
N PRO A 17 19.77 5.97 -5.81
CA PRO A 17 20.02 6.59 -4.52
C PRO A 17 18.91 7.57 -4.07
N GLU A 18 18.28 8.27 -5.01
CA GLU A 18 17.18 9.21 -4.75
C GLU A 18 15.90 8.48 -4.28
N ASP A 19 15.61 7.32 -4.87
CA ASP A 19 14.47 6.48 -4.51
C ASP A 19 14.70 5.84 -3.13
N VAL A 20 15.93 5.35 -2.87
CA VAL A 20 16.32 4.83 -1.55
C VAL A 20 16.18 5.91 -0.48
N LYS A 21 16.63 7.14 -0.75
CA LYS A 21 16.48 8.28 0.16
C LYS A 21 15.02 8.56 0.45
N THR A 22 14.18 8.57 -0.58
CA THR A 22 12.74 8.80 -0.43
C THR A 22 12.10 7.75 0.49
N ILE A 23 12.46 6.47 0.33
CA ILE A 23 11.98 5.38 1.19
C ILE A 23 12.47 5.56 2.64
N VAL A 24 13.72 5.98 2.85
CA VAL A 24 14.24 6.30 4.18
C VAL A 24 13.45 7.44 4.82
N ASP A 25 13.23 8.54 4.10
CA ASP A 25 12.49 9.70 4.60
C ASP A 25 11.04 9.32 4.95
N MET A 26 10.39 8.49 4.12
CA MET A 26 9.05 7.96 4.39
C MET A 26 9.03 7.05 5.63
N ALA A 27 10.02 6.16 5.78
CA ALA A 27 10.12 5.26 6.92
C ALA A 27 10.35 6.03 8.24
N GLU A 28 11.16 7.08 8.21
CA GLU A 28 11.39 7.96 9.35
C GLU A 28 10.14 8.78 9.69
N PHE A 29 9.45 9.30 8.68
CA PHE A 29 8.16 9.97 8.87
C PHE A 29 7.11 9.05 9.47
N LEU A 30 6.96 7.82 8.97
CA LEU A 30 6.01 6.84 9.52
C LEU A 30 6.36 6.45 10.96
N LYS A 31 7.64 6.27 11.26
CA LYS A 31 8.10 6.03 12.63
C LYS A 31 7.74 7.20 13.55
N TYR A 32 7.97 8.43 13.10
CA TYR A 32 7.57 9.63 13.83
C TYR A 32 6.05 9.70 14.01
N LYS A 33 5.28 9.48 12.94
CA LYS A 33 3.82 9.41 12.95
C LYS A 33 3.31 8.42 14.00
N SER A 34 3.87 7.21 14.04
CA SER A 34 3.51 6.17 15.01
C SER A 34 3.83 6.51 16.46
N SER A 35 4.78 7.42 16.71
CA SER A 35 5.14 7.85 18.07
C SER A 35 4.23 8.93 18.64
N LEU A 36 3.33 9.49 17.82
CA LEU A 36 2.43 10.56 18.21
C LEU A 36 1.02 10.03 18.50
N ALA A 37 0.64 10.01 19.79
CA ALA A 37 -0.69 9.59 20.27
C ALA A 37 -1.89 10.36 19.70
N LYS A 38 -1.65 11.48 18.99
CA LYS A 38 -2.70 12.20 18.26
C LYS A 38 -3.15 11.46 17.00
N TRP A 39 -2.27 10.68 16.38
CA TRP A 39 -2.64 9.88 15.21
C TRP A 39 -3.53 8.70 15.59
N ASP A 40 -3.34 8.10 16.76
CA ASP A 40 -4.26 7.07 17.27
C ASP A 40 -5.69 7.64 17.38
N LYS A 41 -5.82 8.87 17.89
CA LYS A 41 -7.12 9.56 17.99
C LYS A 41 -7.74 9.92 16.63
N ILE A 42 -6.91 10.26 15.64
CA ILE A 42 -7.36 10.54 14.27
C ILE A 42 -7.83 9.23 13.62
N ASN A 43 -7.06 8.14 13.75
CA ASN A 43 -7.41 6.82 13.26
C ASN A 43 -8.67 6.24 13.93
N GLU A 44 -8.89 6.51 15.21
CA GLU A 44 -10.12 6.13 15.92
C GLU A 44 -11.36 6.91 15.42
N SER A 45 -11.16 8.14 14.93
CA SER A 45 -12.26 8.97 14.43
C SER A 45 -12.69 8.62 13.01
N GLU A 46 -11.73 8.30 12.13
CA GLU A 46 -11.95 7.73 10.81
C GLU A 46 -10.75 6.82 10.49
N PRO A 47 -10.96 5.50 10.31
CA PRO A 47 -9.85 4.61 10.02
C PRO A 47 -9.23 4.97 8.65
N GLU A 48 -7.94 5.30 8.65
CA GLU A 48 -7.17 5.64 7.43
C GLU A 48 -7.07 4.46 6.44
N TYR A 49 -7.37 3.24 6.91
CA TYR A 49 -7.38 1.99 6.14
C TYR A 49 -8.71 1.26 6.33
N ILE A 50 -8.91 0.17 5.59
CA ILE A 50 -10.03 -0.74 5.84
C ILE A 50 -9.99 -1.25 7.29
N THR A 51 -11.15 -1.25 7.93
CA THR A 51 -11.35 -1.87 9.23
C THR A 51 -11.15 -3.39 9.15
N GLU A 52 -10.92 -4.05 10.28
CA GLU A 52 -10.85 -5.52 10.30
C GLU A 52 -12.16 -6.15 9.83
N ASP A 53 -13.31 -5.52 10.08
CA ASP A 53 -14.60 -5.98 9.57
C ASP A 53 -14.69 -5.87 8.04
N GLU A 54 -14.27 -4.74 7.46
CA GLU A 54 -14.20 -4.57 6.00
C GLU A 54 -13.21 -5.54 5.35
N LYS A 55 -12.07 -5.78 5.99
CA LYS A 55 -11.09 -6.77 5.56
C LYS A 55 -11.67 -8.18 5.60
N ASN A 56 -12.37 -8.55 6.66
CA ASN A 56 -13.06 -9.84 6.77
C ASN A 56 -14.14 -10.00 5.69
N GLU A 57 -14.89 -8.95 5.36
CA GLU A 57 -15.86 -8.98 4.27
C GLU A 57 -15.20 -9.14 2.89
N ILE A 58 -14.05 -8.48 2.66
CA ILE A 58 -13.24 -8.67 1.46
C ILE A 58 -12.75 -10.12 1.37
N ASP A 59 -12.25 -10.69 2.47
CA ASP A 59 -11.72 -12.05 2.49
C ASP A 59 -12.82 -13.10 2.31
N LYS A 60 -14.03 -12.87 2.84
CA LYS A 60 -15.21 -13.69 2.54
C LYS A 60 -15.58 -13.65 1.05
N LYS A 61 -15.57 -12.46 0.42
CA LYS A 61 -15.85 -12.31 -1.02
C LYS A 61 -14.77 -12.93 -1.89
N LYS A 62 -13.51 -12.88 -1.48
CA LYS A 62 -12.43 -13.63 -2.14
C LYS A 62 -12.65 -15.14 -1.99
N ALA A 63 -13.03 -15.60 -0.80
CA ALA A 63 -13.28 -17.02 -0.55
C ALA A 63 -14.51 -17.55 -1.30
N SER A 64 -15.53 -16.70 -1.57
CA SER A 64 -16.72 -17.11 -2.32
C SER A 64 -16.45 -17.39 -3.80
N GLY A 65 -15.27 -17.02 -4.33
CA GLY A 65 -14.91 -17.31 -5.71
C GLY A 65 -15.58 -16.39 -6.74
N ASP A 66 -16.29 -15.35 -6.30
CA ASP A 66 -16.88 -14.32 -7.16
C ASP A 66 -15.79 -13.35 -7.64
N TYR A 67 -14.91 -13.87 -8.48
CA TYR A 67 -13.89 -13.09 -9.16
C TYR A 67 -14.41 -12.66 -10.53
N VAL A 68 -14.38 -11.36 -10.80
CA VAL A 68 -14.50 -10.85 -12.16
C VAL A 68 -13.13 -10.98 -12.80
N SER A 69 -13.03 -11.68 -13.94
CA SER A 69 -11.77 -11.74 -14.68
C SER A 69 -11.37 -10.34 -15.15
N GLN A 70 -10.07 -10.04 -15.15
CA GLN A 70 -9.57 -8.73 -15.61
C GLN A 70 -10.14 -8.38 -16.99
N LYS A 71 -10.18 -9.31 -17.94
CA LYS A 71 -10.76 -9.11 -19.27
C LYS A 71 -12.24 -8.69 -19.23
N GLN A 72 -13.00 -9.29 -18.33
CA GLN A 72 -14.43 -9.02 -18.17
C GLN A 72 -14.66 -7.64 -17.54
N LEU A 73 -13.85 -7.27 -16.55
CA LEU A 73 -13.85 -5.93 -15.96
C LEU A 73 -13.45 -4.86 -16.99
N LEU A 74 -12.41 -5.11 -17.79
CA LEU A 74 -11.97 -4.18 -18.84
C LEU A 74 -13.04 -3.97 -19.90
N LYS A 75 -13.71 -5.05 -20.30
CA LYS A 75 -14.86 -4.99 -21.21
C LYS A 75 -16.01 -4.18 -20.64
N GLU A 76 -16.34 -4.35 -19.36
CA GLU A 76 -17.39 -3.58 -18.68
C GLU A 76 -17.04 -2.09 -18.57
N LEU A 77 -15.77 -1.77 -18.33
CA LEU A 77 -15.26 -0.40 -18.24
C LEU A 77 -15.01 0.25 -19.60
N GLY A 78 -15.16 -0.49 -20.70
CA GLY A 78 -14.89 0.01 -22.06
C GLY A 78 -13.41 0.31 -22.33
N ILE A 79 -12.50 -0.27 -21.53
CA ILE A 79 -11.06 -0.08 -21.63
C ILE A 79 -10.48 -1.22 -22.47
N SER A 80 -9.67 -0.87 -23.46
CA SER A 80 -8.96 -1.84 -24.29
C SER A 80 -7.72 -2.38 -23.57
N GLU A 81 -7.34 -3.64 -23.82
CA GLU A 81 -6.11 -4.23 -23.24
C GLU A 81 -4.85 -3.42 -23.63
N ASP A 82 -4.89 -2.76 -24.79
CA ASP A 82 -3.81 -1.92 -25.31
C ASP A 82 -3.59 -0.61 -24.52
N GLU A 83 -4.62 -0.12 -23.82
CA GLU A 83 -4.53 1.10 -23.00
C GLU A 83 -3.78 0.88 -21.67
N ILE A 84 -3.61 -0.37 -21.24
CA ILE A 84 -3.00 -0.73 -19.96
C ILE A 84 -1.51 -1.07 -20.12
N HIS A 85 -1.11 -1.50 -21.31
CA HIS A 85 0.26 -1.90 -21.62
C HIS A 85 1.10 -0.76 -22.23
N ARG A 86 0.73 0.49 -21.97
CA ARG A 86 1.35 1.69 -22.57
C ARG A 86 2.31 2.42 -21.63
#